data_AF-A0A7X6M201-F1
#
_entry.id   AF-A0A7X6M201-F1
#
_cell.length_a   1.000
_cell.length_b   1.000
_cell.length_c   1.000
_cell.angle_alpha   90.00
_cell.angle_beta   90.00
_cell.angle_gamma   90.00
#
_symmetry.space_group_name_H-M   'P 1'
#
loop_
_entity.id
_entity.type
_entity.pdbx_description
1 polymer ?
#
loop_
_entity_poly.entity_id
_entity_poly.type
_entity_poly.pdbx_seq_one_letter_code
_entity_poly.pdbx_strand_id
1 'polypeptide(L)'
;MSFTDTPEAQRKSPLPHDPDIVLLIRITVPNEHELRFVACMSAALRFAVHWAAEYPAATVSFELPRRQHRRLPCERLWTLP
;
A
#
# COMPACT_ATOMS: atom_id res chain seq x y z
N MET A 1 27.28 5.02 31.36
CA MET A 1 26.82 5.30 29.98
C MET A 1 25.33 5.03 29.94
N SER A 2 24.50 6.05 30.11
CA SER A 2 23.03 5.91 30.08
C SER A 2 22.55 6.28 28.69
N PHE A 3 21.98 5.32 27.98
CA PHE A 3 21.27 5.57 26.73
C PHE A 3 19.96 6.28 27.09
N THR A 4 19.84 7.54 26.72
CA THR A 4 18.56 8.25 26.76
C THR A 4 17.64 7.62 25.72
N ASP A 5 16.74 6.75 26.17
CA ASP A 5 15.64 6.23 25.37
C ASP A 5 14.72 7.40 24.97
N THR A 6 14.90 7.87 23.74
CA THR A 6 13.92 8.69 23.05
C THR A 6 12.62 7.87 22.94
N PRO A 7 11.42 8.44 23.19
CA PRO A 7 10.17 7.73 22.99
C PRO A 7 9.85 7.71 21.48
N GLU A 8 10.73 7.13 20.67
CA GLU A 8 10.35 6.63 19.36
C GLU A 8 9.46 5.43 19.61
N ALA A 9 8.15 5.69 19.58
CA ALA A 9 7.06 4.73 19.53
C ALA A 9 7.58 3.32 19.28
N GLN A 10 7.61 2.49 20.34
CA GLN A 10 7.97 1.08 20.29
C GLN A 10 7.44 0.51 18.98
N ARG A 11 8.32 0.30 18.00
CA ARG A 11 7.96 -0.30 16.72
C ARG A 11 7.66 -1.74 17.05
N LYS A 12 6.40 -1.99 17.47
CA LYS A 12 5.86 -3.34 17.63
C LYS A 12 6.18 -4.04 16.33
N SER A 13 6.97 -5.11 16.41
CA SER A 13 7.19 -6.00 15.29
C SER A 13 5.80 -6.34 14.73
N PRO A 14 5.59 -6.17 13.41
CA PRO A 14 4.29 -6.45 12.81
C PRO A 14 3.88 -7.88 13.19
N LEU A 15 2.60 -8.08 13.48
CA LEU A 15 2.10 -9.43 13.72
C LEU A 15 2.33 -10.27 12.45
N PRO A 16 2.40 -11.61 12.55
CA PRO A 16 2.55 -12.50 11.38
C PRO A 16 1.46 -12.31 10.30
N HIS A 17 0.37 -11.65 10.65
CA HIS A 17 -0.75 -11.34 9.77
C HIS A 17 -0.81 -9.86 9.38
N ASP A 18 0.02 -9.01 9.98
CA ASP A 18 0.18 -7.63 9.57
C ASP A 18 1.11 -7.60 8.35
N PRO A 19 0.75 -6.84 7.31
CA PRO A 19 1.63 -6.66 6.16
C PRO A 19 2.93 -5.94 6.59
N ASP A 20 4.07 -6.59 6.37
CA ASP A 20 5.40 -6.07 6.74
C ASP A 20 5.69 -4.69 6.15
N ILE A 21 5.24 -4.45 4.90
CA ILE A 21 5.39 -3.19 4.18
C ILE A 21 4.07 -2.88 3.47
N VAL A 22 3.47 -1.76 3.85
CA VAL A 22 2.23 -1.25 3.24
C VAL A 22 2.56 -0.11 2.29
N LEU A 23 2.06 -0.20 1.05
CA LEU A 23 2.14 0.86 0.04
C LEU A 23 0.78 1.50 -0.15
N LEU A 24 0.77 2.83 -0.27
CA LEU A 24 -0.36 3.56 -0.80
C LEU A 24 -0.32 3.47 -2.33
N ILE A 25 -1.31 2.83 -2.92
CA ILE A 25 -1.55 2.78 -4.35
C ILE A 25 -2.42 3.96 -4.71
N ARG A 26 -1.94 4.78 -5.64
CA ARG A 26 -2.67 5.93 -6.20
C ARG A 26 -2.93 5.68 -7.67
N ILE A 27 -4.20 5.64 -8.06
CA ILE A 27 -4.62 5.50 -9.45
C ILE A 27 -5.23 6.82 -9.89
N THR A 28 -4.73 7.37 -10.99
CA THR A 28 -5.28 8.58 -11.62
C THR A 28 -5.76 8.24 -13.02
N VAL A 29 -7.04 8.44 -13.28
CA VAL A 29 -7.63 8.34 -14.63
C VAL A 29 -7.90 9.76 -15.14
N PRO A 30 -7.54 10.10 -16.38
CA PRO A 30 -7.84 11.42 -16.95
C PRO A 30 -9.34 11.73 -16.86
N ASN A 31 -9.69 12.92 -16.36
CA ASN A 31 -11.05 13.47 -16.27
C ASN A 31 -12.09 12.72 -15.40
N GLU A 32 -11.72 11.62 -14.75
CA GLU A 32 -12.66 10.89 -13.90
C GLU A 32 -12.37 11.14 -12.42
N HIS A 33 -11.63 10.25 -11.76
CA HIS A 33 -11.41 10.34 -10.33
C HIS A 33 -10.07 9.72 -9.92
N GLU A 34 -9.58 10.13 -8.76
CA GLU A 34 -8.39 9.57 -8.14
C GLU A 34 -8.79 8.50 -7.11
N LEU A 35 -8.22 7.30 -7.22
CA LEU A 35 -8.43 6.21 -6.26
C LEU A 35 -7.19 6.02 -5.39
N ARG A 36 -7.40 5.82 -4.09
CA ARG A 36 -6.33 5.65 -3.10
C ARG A 36 -6.59 4.45 -2.21
N PHE A 37 -5.67 3.49 -2.20
CA PHE A 37 -5.76 2.28 -1.39
C PHE A 37 -4.45 1.93 -0.72
N VAL A 38 -4.50 1.34 0.47
CA VAL A 38 -3.31 0.72 1.09
C VAL A 38 -3.35 -0.79 0.94
N ALA A 39 -2.22 -1.38 0.57
CA ALA A 39 -2.05 -2.82 0.49
C ALA A 39 -0.61 -3.22 0.82
N CYS A 40 -0.40 -4.49 1.15
CA CYS A 40 0.93 -5.05 1.23
C CYS A 40 1.68 -4.91 -0.11
N MET A 41 3.00 -4.81 -0.06
CA MET A 41 3.83 -4.60 -1.26
C MET A 41 3.53 -5.58 -2.39
N SER A 42 3.40 -6.88 -2.10
CA SER A 42 3.11 -7.90 -3.10
C SER A 42 1.75 -7.68 -3.77
N ALA A 43 0.70 -7.43 -2.98
CA ALA A 43 -0.64 -7.15 -3.50
C ALA A 43 -0.65 -5.87 -4.34
N ALA A 44 0.03 -4.83 -3.87
CA ALA A 44 0.12 -3.54 -4.55
C ALA A 44 0.77 -3.66 -5.92
N LEU A 45 1.87 -4.40 -6.04
CA LEU A 45 2.57 -4.63 -7.30
C LEU A 45 1.71 -5.42 -8.28
N ARG A 46 1.10 -6.53 -7.84
CA ARG A 46 0.25 -7.36 -8.71
C ARG A 46 -0.97 -6.59 -9.20
N PHE A 47 -1.63 -5.86 -8.30
CA PHE A 47 -2.76 -5.01 -8.65
C PHE A 47 -2.36 -3.93 -9.67
N ALA A 48 -1.23 -3.26 -9.48
CA ALA A 48 -0.77 -2.23 -10.40
C ALA A 48 -0.48 -2.78 -11.82
N VAL A 49 0.16 -3.95 -11.91
CA VAL A 49 0.42 -4.62 -13.20
C VAL A 49 -0.89 -4.96 -13.90
N HIS A 50 -1.84 -5.56 -13.18
CA HIS A 50 -3.14 -5.89 -13.76
C HIS A 50 -3.89 -4.64 -14.20
N TRP A 51 -3.93 -3.61 -13.36
CA TRP A 51 -4.62 -2.36 -13.68
C TRP A 51 -4.03 -1.66 -14.90
N ALA A 52 -2.71 -1.60 -15.01
CA ALA A 52 -2.03 -1.00 -16.16
C ALA A 52 -2.27 -1.78 -17.47
N ALA A 53 -2.45 -3.10 -17.38
CA ALA A 53 -2.78 -3.94 -18.55
C ALA A 53 -4.22 -3.71 -19.04
N GLU A 54 -5.19 -3.64 -18.12
CA GLU A 54 -6.61 -3.44 -18.44
C GLU A 54 -6.95 -1.97 -18.77
N TYR A 55 -6.23 -1.01 -18.19
CA TYR A 55 -6.51 0.43 -18.30
C TYR A 55 -5.25 1.25 -18.63
N PRO A 56 -4.79 1.24 -19.89
CA PRO A 56 -3.52 1.89 -20.28
C PRO A 56 -3.51 3.42 -20.15
N ALA A 57 -4.68 4.05 -20.10
CA ALA A 57 -4.80 5.50 -19.84
C ALA A 57 -4.65 5.86 -18.35
N ALA A 58 -4.71 4.88 -17.45
CA ALA A 58 -4.60 5.11 -16.01
C ALA A 58 -3.13 5.16 -15.57
N THR A 59 -2.79 6.13 -14.73
CA THR A 59 -1.47 6.21 -14.09
C THR A 59 -1.54 5.59 -12.70
N VAL A 60 -0.63 4.67 -12.40
CA VAL A 60 -0.49 4.06 -11.06
C VAL A 60 0.82 4.53 -10.42
N SER A 61 0.76 5.06 -9.21
CA SER A 61 1.93 5.45 -8.43
C SER A 61 1.88 4.89 -7.00
N PHE A 62 3.05 4.76 -6.37
CA PHE A 62 3.19 4.26 -5.01
C PHE A 62 3.75 5.32 -4.08
N GLU A 63 3.17 5.43 -2.88
CA GLU A 63 3.61 6.36 -1.85
C GLU A 63 3.65 5.67 -0.48
N LEU A 64 4.41 6.26 0.46
CA LEU A 64 4.39 5.84 1.85
C LEU A 64 3.06 6.31 2.49
N PRO A 65 2.29 5.44 3.16
CA PRO A 65 1.03 5.84 3.77
C PRO A 65 1.25 6.84 4.92
N ARG A 66 0.91 8.11 4.68
CA ARG A 66 0.99 9.19 5.69
C ARG A 66 -0.28 9.36 6.54
N ARG A 67 -1.39 8.72 6.14
CA ARG A 67 -2.72 8.79 6.78
C ARG A 67 -3.39 7.42 6.71
N GLN A 68 -4.43 7.21 7.52
CA GLN A 68 -5.31 6.06 7.39
C GLN A 68 -6.05 6.14 6.05
N HIS A 69 -5.69 5.25 5.13
CA HIS A 69 -6.39 5.05 3.85
C HIS A 69 -7.16 3.74 3.91
N ARG A 70 -8.14 3.59 3.02
CA ARG A 70 -8.89 2.33 2.90
C ARG A 70 -7.98 1.23 2.37
N ARG A 71 -8.13 0.02 2.89
CA ARG A 71 -7.47 -1.18 2.38
C ARG A 71 -7.91 -1.47 0.94
N LEU A 72 -7.01 -2.01 0.13
CA LEU A 72 -7.34 -2.49 -1.21
C LEU A 72 -8.44 -3.57 -1.12
N PRO A 73 -9.56 -3.41 -1.85
CA PRO A 73 -10.59 -4.45 -1.91
C PRO A 73 -10.00 -5.76 -2.40
N CYS A 74 -10.38 -6.86 -1.76
CA CYS A 74 -9.92 -8.20 -2.11
C CYS A 74 -8.38 -8.36 -2.13
N GLU A 75 -7.65 -7.62 -1.27
CA GLU A 75 -6.18 -7.66 -1.14
C GLU A 75 -5.60 -9.09 -1.18
N ARG A 76 -6.27 -10.04 -0.53
CA ARG A 76 -5.85 -11.45 -0.48
C ARG A 76 -5.78 -12.12 -1.86
N LEU A 77 -6.63 -11.75 -2.81
CA LEU A 77 -6.59 -12.30 -4.18
C LEU A 77 -5.28 -11.89 -4.89
N TRP A 78 -4.76 -10.70 -4.57
CA TRP A 78 -3.52 -10.17 -5.11
C TRP A 78 -2.26 -10.70 -4.41
N THR A 79 -2.42 -11.52 -3.37
CA THR A 79 -1.29 -12.20 -2.69
C THR A 79 -1.18 -13.68 -3.04
N LEU A 80 -2.14 -14.23 -3.79
CA LEU A 80 -2.07 -15.61 -4.25
C LEU A 80 -0.95 -15.76 -5.30
N PRO A 81 -0.23 -16.90 -5.32
CA PRO A 81 0.89 -17.14 -6.22
C PRO A 81 0.50 -17.02 -7.69
#